data_AF-A0AAU7WYF9-F1
#
_entry.id   AF-A0AAU7WYF9-F1
#
_cell.length_a   1.000
_cell.length_b   1.000
_cell.length_c   1.000
_cell.angle_alpha   90.00
_cell.angle_beta   90.00
_cell.angle_gamma   90.00
#
_symmetry.space_group_name_H-M   'P 1'
#
loop_
_entity.id
_entity.type
_entity.pdbx_description
1 polymer ?
#
loop_
_entity_poly.entity_id
_entity_poly.type
_entity_poly.pdbx_seq_one_letter_code
_entity_poly.pdbx_strand_id
1 'polypeptide(L)'
;MAPPLTGCSIRQLQLYAAACLAVYCERKGIAHPSIDELIKHLEGYPPKGDLLAWERAGALLALNGRGDDWPQELVALIAPEEVEAFSCIVDSAVEVGMVDLYGDSTEMPLAFLGKITSLLHRNAIELPDSPGATALQPAIAQVPLLPSQA
;
A
#
# COMPACT_ATOMS: atom_id res chain seq x y z
N MET A 1 -0.67 -1.71 -17.51
CA MET A 1 -1.39 -0.43 -17.62
C MET A 1 -1.88 -0.10 -16.22
N ALA A 2 -1.57 1.09 -15.68
CA ALA A 2 -1.99 1.44 -14.32
C ALA A 2 -3.51 1.62 -14.24
N PRO A 3 -4.16 1.22 -13.14
CA PRO A 3 -5.60 1.41 -12.98
C PRO A 3 -5.95 2.91 -12.90
N PRO A 4 -7.20 3.30 -13.25
CA PRO A 4 -7.64 4.67 -13.07
C PRO A 4 -7.77 4.98 -11.58
N LEU A 5 -6.95 5.92 -11.09
CA LEU A 5 -6.91 6.34 -9.68
C LEU A 5 -7.67 7.66 -9.43
N THR A 6 -7.99 8.40 -10.49
CA THR A 6 -8.72 9.67 -10.41
C THR A 6 -10.11 9.45 -9.81
N GLY A 7 -10.47 10.26 -8.80
CA GLY A 7 -11.75 10.16 -8.09
C GLY A 7 -11.77 9.19 -6.91
N CYS A 8 -10.66 8.49 -6.63
CA CYS A 8 -10.52 7.71 -5.40
C CYS A 8 -10.34 8.62 -4.18
N SER A 9 -10.89 8.21 -3.04
CA SER A 9 -10.60 8.84 -1.74
C SER A 9 -9.14 8.61 -1.32
N ILE A 10 -8.58 9.49 -0.48
CA ILE A 10 -7.24 9.30 0.10
C ILE A 10 -7.08 7.94 0.75
N ARG A 11 -8.12 7.45 1.45
CA ARG A 11 -8.12 6.11 2.01
C ARG A 11 -7.94 5.03 0.94
N GLN A 12 -8.69 5.10 -0.15
CA GLN A 12 -8.54 4.16 -1.28
C GLN A 12 -7.13 4.21 -1.88
N LEU A 13 -6.58 5.41 -2.05
CA LEU A 13 -5.21 5.60 -2.54
C LEU A 13 -4.18 4.98 -1.57
N GLN A 14 -4.34 5.20 -0.26
CA GLN A 14 -3.45 4.66 0.77
C GLN A 14 -3.48 3.13 0.82
N LEU A 15 -4.67 2.52 0.74
CA LEU A 15 -4.80 1.06 0.68
C LEU A 15 -4.11 0.49 -0.57
N TYR A 16 -4.27 1.17 -1.71
CA TYR A 16 -3.61 0.75 -2.94
C TYR A 16 -2.09 0.91 -2.86
N ALA A 17 -1.59 1.95 -2.21
CA ALA A 17 -0.16 2.12 -1.95
C ALA A 17 0.40 0.99 -1.08
N ALA A 18 -0.33 0.59 -0.03
CA ALA A 18 0.03 -0.54 0.84
C ALA A 18 0.09 -1.86 0.03
N ALA A 19 -0.90 -2.11 -0.82
CA ALA A 19 -0.91 -3.28 -1.70
C ALA A 19 0.27 -3.27 -2.68
N CYS A 20 0.62 -2.12 -3.25
CA CYS A 20 1.79 -2.00 -4.13
C CYS A 20 3.10 -2.30 -3.38
N LEU A 21 3.25 -1.82 -2.14
CA LEU A 21 4.40 -2.11 -1.30
C LEU A 21 4.49 -3.61 -0.99
N ALA A 22 3.36 -4.24 -0.64
CA ALA A 22 3.29 -5.67 -0.37
C ALA A 22 3.75 -6.49 -1.58
N VAL A 23 3.21 -6.21 -2.77
CA VAL A 23 3.58 -6.90 -4.02
C VAL A 23 5.05 -6.67 -4.37
N TYR A 24 5.58 -5.45 -4.17
CA TYR A 24 7.00 -5.20 -4.40
C TYR A 24 7.89 -6.06 -3.50
N CYS A 25 7.59 -6.09 -2.19
CA CYS A 25 8.37 -6.87 -1.22
C CYS A 25 8.27 -8.37 -1.50
N GLU A 26 7.09 -8.89 -1.81
CA GLU A 26 6.87 -10.28 -2.21
C GLU A 26 7.71 -10.65 -3.44
N ARG A 27 7.64 -9.84 -4.50
CA ARG A 27 8.33 -10.10 -5.77
C ARG A 27 9.84 -9.96 -5.66
N LYS A 28 10.34 -9.14 -4.74
CA LYS A 28 11.77 -9.00 -4.44
C LYS A 28 12.26 -9.99 -3.39
N GLY A 29 11.37 -10.78 -2.76
CA GLY A 29 11.73 -11.71 -1.71
C GLY A 29 12.20 -11.03 -0.41
N ILE A 30 11.79 -9.78 -0.18
CA ILE A 30 12.15 -9.00 1.01
C ILE A 30 11.06 -9.22 2.06
N ALA A 31 11.32 -10.09 3.03
CA ALA A 31 10.38 -10.40 4.10
C ALA A 31 10.98 -10.02 5.46
N HIS A 32 10.34 -9.07 6.16
CA HIS A 32 10.79 -8.59 7.46
C HIS A 32 9.61 -8.09 8.31
N PRO A 33 9.56 -8.34 9.63
CA PRO A 33 8.44 -7.92 10.48
C PRO A 33 8.12 -6.42 10.42
N SER A 34 9.13 -5.56 10.27
CA SER A 34 8.88 -4.10 10.15
C SER A 34 8.16 -3.71 8.85
N ILE A 35 8.29 -4.51 7.78
CA ILE A 35 7.54 -4.33 6.54
C ILE A 35 6.07 -4.72 6.79
N ASP A 36 5.84 -5.85 7.45
CA ASP A 36 4.49 -6.31 7.79
C ASP A 36 3.76 -5.30 8.69
N GLU A 37 4.46 -4.76 9.69
CA GLU A 37 3.95 -3.72 10.58
C GLU A 37 3.61 -2.43 9.83
N LEU A 38 4.47 -2.00 8.91
CA LEU A 38 4.22 -0.84 8.07
C LEU A 38 3.01 -1.07 7.15
N ILE A 39 2.96 -2.17 6.42
CA ILE A 39 1.83 -2.48 5.52
C ILE A 39 0.52 -2.48 6.31
N LYS A 40 0.49 -3.17 7.45
CA LYS A 40 -0.68 -3.19 8.35
C LYS A 40 -1.08 -1.80 8.82
N HIS A 41 -0.10 -0.95 9.13
CA HIS A 41 -0.36 0.43 9.53
C HIS A 41 -0.99 1.25 8.39
N LEU A 42 -0.45 1.14 7.17
CA LEU A 42 -0.98 1.82 5.98
C LEU A 42 -2.38 1.32 5.62
N GLU A 43 -2.64 0.02 5.74
CA GLU A 43 -3.97 -0.57 5.58
C GLU A 43 -4.97 -0.09 6.65
N GLY A 44 -4.45 0.25 7.83
CA GLY A 44 -5.18 0.81 8.96
C GLY A 44 -5.62 2.27 8.80
N TYR A 45 -5.44 2.89 7.62
CA TYR A 45 -5.82 4.29 7.40
C TYR A 45 -7.29 4.54 7.79
N PRO A 46 -7.57 5.51 8.70
CA PRO A 46 -8.88 5.65 9.31
C PRO A 46 -9.91 6.17 8.29
N PRO A 47 -11.17 5.70 8.36
CA PRO A 47 -12.22 6.16 7.46
C PRO A 47 -12.67 7.60 7.75
N LYS A 48 -12.64 8.04 9.02
CA LYS A 48 -12.92 9.41 9.49
C LYS A 48 -12.26 9.61 10.85
N GLY A 49 -11.83 10.84 11.14
CA GLY A 49 -11.21 11.17 12.42
C GLY A 49 -9.87 10.47 12.64
N ASP A 50 -9.25 10.71 13.80
CA ASP A 50 -8.05 10.01 14.30
C ASP A 50 -6.81 9.99 13.42
N LEU A 51 -6.77 10.78 12.34
CA LEU A 51 -5.62 10.85 11.44
C LEU A 51 -4.34 11.27 12.15
N LEU A 52 -4.41 12.16 13.14
CA LEU A 52 -3.25 12.53 13.95
C LEU A 52 -2.78 11.39 14.87
N ALA A 53 -3.69 10.56 15.36
CA ALA A 53 -3.32 9.40 16.16
C ALA A 53 -2.69 8.31 15.28
N TRP A 54 -3.25 8.10 14.08
CA TRP A 54 -2.67 7.25 13.05
C TRP A 54 -1.27 7.73 12.66
N GLU A 55 -1.11 9.01 12.31
CA GLU A 55 0.18 9.60 11.92
C GLU A 55 1.25 9.39 13.00
N ARG A 56 0.91 9.65 14.27
CA ARG A 56 1.81 9.43 15.40
C ARG A 56 2.18 7.96 15.58
N ALA A 57 1.23 7.06 15.40
CA ALA A 57 1.50 5.62 15.49
C ALA A 57 2.46 5.16 14.37
N GLY A 58 2.30 5.70 13.16
CA GLY A 58 3.18 5.42 12.03
C GLY A 58 4.61 5.91 12.25
N ALA A 59 4.78 7.07 12.89
CA ALA A 59 6.10 7.61 13.24
C ALA A 59 6.89 6.74 14.23
N LEU A 60 6.21 5.87 15.01
CA LEU A 60 6.84 4.97 15.97
C LEU A 60 7.27 3.63 15.38
N LEU A 61 6.96 3.37 14.11
CA LEU A 61 7.36 2.12 13.44
C LEU A 61 8.86 2.10 13.16
N ALA A 62 9.44 0.91 13.23
CA ALA A 62 10.85 0.70 12.91
C ALA A 62 11.17 0.97 11.43
N LEU A 63 10.18 0.82 10.54
CA LEU A 63 10.23 1.27 9.15
C LEU A 63 9.07 2.24 8.94
N ASN A 64 9.38 3.52 8.75
CA ASN A 64 8.37 4.58 8.74
C ASN A 64 8.43 5.52 7.53
N GLY A 65 9.43 5.40 6.66
CA GLY A 65 9.60 6.23 5.46
C GLY A 65 9.86 7.72 5.72
N ARG A 66 10.40 8.07 6.90
CA ARG A 66 10.62 9.45 7.36
C ARG A 66 12.09 9.84 7.45
N GLY A 67 12.97 9.03 6.84
CA GLY A 67 14.42 9.24 6.86
C GLY A 67 15.14 8.65 8.08
N ASP A 68 14.44 7.90 8.94
CA ASP A 68 15.07 7.13 10.01
C ASP A 68 15.83 5.91 9.47
N ASP A 69 16.88 5.51 10.18
CA ASP A 69 17.65 4.31 9.85
C ASP A 69 16.77 3.06 9.93
N TRP A 70 16.89 2.19 8.92
CA TRP A 70 16.20 0.90 8.92
C TRP A 70 16.85 -0.08 9.90
N PRO A 71 16.09 -1.08 10.41
CA PRO A 71 16.69 -2.19 11.14
C PRO A 71 17.83 -2.84 10.34
N GLN A 72 18.96 -3.12 11.01
CA GLN A 72 20.14 -3.72 10.36
C GLN A 72 19.81 -5.04 9.67
N GLU A 73 18.89 -5.81 10.26
CA GLU A 73 18.39 -7.06 9.73
C GLU A 73 17.64 -6.86 8.41
N LEU A 74 16.87 -5.77 8.29
CA LEU A 74 16.21 -5.39 7.04
C LEU A 74 17.23 -4.90 6.00
N VAL A 75 18.20 -4.09 6.40
CA VAL A 75 19.29 -3.63 5.49
C VAL A 75 20.02 -4.81 4.88
N ALA A 76 20.31 -5.85 5.67
CA ALA A 76 20.99 -7.06 5.20
C ALA A 76 20.19 -7.88 4.17
N LEU A 77 18.86 -7.69 4.08
CA LEU A 77 18.00 -8.35 3.08
C LEU A 77 17.97 -7.61 1.75
N ILE A 78 18.42 -6.36 1.70
CA ILE A 78 18.29 -5.49 0.53
C ILE A 78 19.63 -5.45 -0.20
N ALA A 79 19.63 -5.83 -1.47
CA ALA A 79 20.81 -5.69 -2.32
C ALA A 79 21.20 -4.20 -2.43
N PRO A 80 22.49 -3.83 -2.40
CA PRO A 80 22.93 -2.43 -2.43
C PRO A 80 22.33 -1.61 -3.58
N GLU A 81 22.16 -2.21 -4.75
CA GLU A 81 21.55 -1.61 -5.94
C GLU A 81 20.04 -1.38 -5.82
N GLU A 82 19.36 -2.05 -4.88
CA GLU A 82 17.92 -1.93 -4.64
C GLU A 82 17.59 -0.94 -3.51
N VAL A 83 18.57 -0.47 -2.75
CA VAL A 83 18.36 0.42 -1.58
C VAL A 83 17.55 1.67 -1.96
N GLU A 84 17.93 2.34 -3.05
CA GLU A 84 17.22 3.54 -3.50
C GLU A 84 15.78 3.22 -3.95
N ALA A 85 15.58 2.08 -4.60
CA ALA A 85 14.26 1.62 -5.04
C ALA A 85 13.36 1.30 -3.84
N PHE A 86 13.91 0.60 -2.84
CA PHE A 86 13.20 0.23 -1.62
C PHE A 86 12.84 1.47 -0.79
N SER A 87 13.77 2.41 -0.61
CA SER A 87 13.47 3.70 0.05
C SER A 87 12.34 4.42 -0.69
N CYS A 88 12.47 4.56 -2.01
CA CYS A 88 11.51 5.30 -2.82
C CYS A 88 10.08 4.75 -2.70
N ILE A 89 9.90 3.42 -2.69
CA ILE A 89 8.56 2.84 -2.54
C ILE A 89 8.02 2.99 -1.12
N VAL A 90 8.85 2.79 -0.10
CA VAL A 90 8.46 2.95 1.31
C VAL A 90 8.02 4.40 1.57
N ASP A 91 8.87 5.36 1.22
CA ASP A 91 8.62 6.78 1.41
C ASP A 91 7.36 7.21 0.66
N SER A 92 7.25 6.81 -0.61
CA SER A 92 6.07 7.15 -1.41
C SER A 92 4.80 6.52 -0.85
N ALA A 93 4.84 5.29 -0.31
CA ALA A 93 3.66 4.61 0.21
C ALA A 93 3.16 5.25 1.51
N VAL A 94 4.06 5.75 2.35
CA VAL A 94 3.76 6.49 3.57
C VAL A 94 3.16 7.86 3.25
N GLU A 95 3.73 8.58 2.29
CA GLU A 95 3.34 9.95 1.97
C GLU A 95 1.93 10.08 1.36
N VAL A 96 1.40 9.02 0.72
CA VAL A 96 0.06 9.06 0.08
C VAL A 96 -1.04 9.53 1.04
N GLY A 97 -1.05 9.03 2.28
CA GLY A 97 -2.05 9.37 3.29
C GLY A 97 -1.66 10.55 4.17
N MET A 98 -0.41 11.03 4.08
CA MET A 98 0.16 12.05 4.96
C MET A 98 0.32 13.42 4.31
N VAL A 99 0.66 13.49 3.02
CA VAL A 99 1.11 14.73 2.37
C VAL A 99 0.11 15.90 2.50
N ASP A 100 -1.18 15.58 2.52
CA ASP A 100 -2.27 16.55 2.61
C ASP A 100 -2.92 16.63 4.01
N LEU A 101 -2.36 15.91 5.00
CA LEU A 101 -2.95 15.75 6.34
C LEU A 101 -3.25 17.08 7.05
N TYR A 102 -2.43 18.10 6.83
CA TYR A 102 -2.50 19.38 7.53
C TYR A 102 -3.36 20.45 6.82
N GLY A 103 -4.26 20.03 5.92
CA GLY A 103 -5.34 20.87 5.42
C GLY A 103 -5.21 21.32 3.97
N ASP A 104 -4.26 20.76 3.23
CA ASP A 104 -4.22 20.90 1.79
C ASP A 104 -5.06 19.83 1.10
N SER A 105 -5.41 20.05 -0.16
CA SER A 105 -5.99 19.03 -1.04
C SER A 105 -5.30 19.18 -2.38
N THR A 106 -4.32 18.32 -2.63
CA THR A 106 -3.41 18.42 -3.75
C THR A 106 -3.45 17.16 -4.62
N GLU A 107 -2.75 17.21 -5.74
CA GLU A 107 -2.50 16.05 -6.61
C GLU A 107 -1.31 15.20 -6.12
N MET A 108 -0.69 15.56 -4.98
CA MET A 108 0.51 14.87 -4.47
C MET A 108 0.28 13.40 -4.12
N PRO A 109 -0.86 12.98 -3.50
CA PRO A 109 -1.13 11.57 -3.29
C PRO A 109 -1.10 10.75 -4.58
N LEU A 110 -1.63 11.30 -5.67
CA LEU A 110 -1.60 10.68 -6.99
C LEU A 110 -0.18 10.69 -7.59
N ALA A 111 0.60 11.74 -7.37
CA ALA A 111 2.00 11.80 -7.79
C ALA A 111 2.85 10.71 -7.12
N PHE A 112 2.66 10.46 -5.82
CA PHE A 112 3.34 9.37 -5.11
C PHE A 112 2.94 7.99 -5.65
N LEU A 113 1.66 7.76 -5.91
CA LEU A 113 1.22 6.53 -6.59
C LEU A 113 1.79 6.41 -8.01
N GLY A 114 1.97 7.53 -8.73
CA GLY A 114 2.66 7.57 -10.01
C GLY A 114 4.11 7.08 -9.89
N LYS A 115 4.83 7.49 -8.84
CA LYS A 115 6.19 7.01 -8.55
C LYS A 115 6.20 5.50 -8.26
N ILE A 116 5.32 5.04 -7.38
CA ILE A 116 5.20 3.62 -6.99
C ILE A 116 4.88 2.76 -8.22
N THR A 117 3.84 3.11 -8.98
CA THR A 117 3.44 2.32 -10.15
C THR A 117 4.50 2.31 -11.24
N SER A 118 5.23 3.41 -11.44
CA SER A 118 6.39 3.45 -12.35
C SER A 118 7.52 2.55 -11.86
N LEU A 119 7.76 2.51 -10.54
CA LEU A 119 8.74 1.63 -9.92
C LEU A 119 8.40 0.15 -10.10
N LEU A 120 7.13 -0.24 -9.94
CA LEU A 120 6.70 -1.61 -10.17
C LEU A 120 6.85 -1.99 -11.64
N HIS A 121 6.43 -1.13 -12.56
CA HIS A 121 6.58 -1.37 -14.00
C HIS A 121 8.05 -1.51 -14.43
N ARG A 122 8.97 -0.63 -13.99
CA ARG A 122 10.40 -0.74 -14.35
C ARG A 122 11.04 -2.04 -13.85
N ASN A 123 10.47 -2.64 -12.81
CA ASN A 123 10.90 -3.91 -12.23
C ASN A 123 10.14 -5.12 -12.80
N ALA A 124 9.30 -4.94 -13.82
CA ALA A 124 8.43 -5.97 -14.37
C ALA A 124 7.55 -6.67 -13.30
N ILE A 125 7.10 -5.89 -12.32
CA ILE A 125 6.18 -6.32 -11.27
C ILE A 125 4.77 -5.91 -11.68
N GLU A 126 3.85 -6.89 -11.66
CA GLU A 126 2.44 -6.64 -11.93
C GLU A 126 1.82 -5.75 -10.85
N LEU A 127 0.93 -4.85 -11.25
CA LEU A 127 0.23 -3.99 -10.31
C LEU A 127 -0.91 -4.77 -9.64
N PRO A 128 -1.20 -4.50 -8.36
CA PRO A 128 -2.37 -5.05 -7.70
C PRO A 128 -3.66 -4.49 -8.33
N ASP A 129 -4.80 -5.12 -8.01
CA ASP A 129 -6.11 -4.67 -8.44
C ASP A 129 -6.41 -3.23 -7.99
N SER A 130 -7.22 -2.53 -8.79
CA SER A 130 -7.56 -1.14 -8.51
C SER A 130 -8.32 -0.99 -7.18
N PRO A 131 -8.13 0.13 -6.47
CA PRO A 131 -8.86 0.37 -5.23
C PRO A 131 -10.37 0.42 -5.50
N GLY A 132 -11.10 -0.56 -4.93
CA GLY A 132 -12.55 -0.72 -5.12
C GLY A 132 -12.96 -1.88 -6.04
N ALA A 133 -12.03 -2.56 -6.72
CA ALA A 133 -12.34 -3.74 -7.53
C ALA A 133 -12.84 -4.94 -6.69
N THR A 134 -12.43 -5.02 -5.42
CA THR A 134 -12.76 -6.14 -4.51
C THR A 134 -14.24 -6.17 -4.06
N ALA A 135 -15.06 -5.17 -4.42
CA ALA A 135 -16.49 -5.13 -4.09
C ALA A 135 -17.41 -5.77 -5.15
N LEU A 136 -16.88 -6.25 -6.28
CA LEU A 136 -17.65 -6.83 -7.37
C LEU A 136 -17.22 -8.28 -7.68
N GLN A 137 -17.22 -9.14 -6.66
CA GLN A 137 -17.51 -10.55 -6.92
C GLN A 137 -19.01 -10.76 -6.67
N PRO A 138 -19.83 -11.07 -7.69
CA PRO A 138 -21.17 -11.55 -7.41
C PRO A 138 -21.00 -12.89 -6.68
N ALA A 139 -21.50 -12.97 -5.45
CA ALA A 139 -21.74 -14.24 -4.79
C ALA A 139 -22.63 -15.06 -5.74
N ILE A 140 -22.04 -16.04 -6.41
CA ILE A 140 -22.79 -17.04 -7.16
C ILE A 140 -23.52 -17.84 -6.08
N ALA A 141 -24.74 -17.41 -5.76
CA ALA A 141 -25.65 -18.17 -4.92
C ALA A 141 -25.95 -19.47 -5.68
N GLN A 142 -25.22 -20.53 -5.35
CA GLN A 142 -25.61 -21.88 -5.72
C GLN A 142 -26.93 -22.17 -5.02
N VAL A 143 -28.03 -22.14 -5.78
CA VAL A 143 -29.33 -22.65 -5.35
C VAL A 143 -29.17 -24.15 -5.08
N PRO A 144 -29.45 -24.66 -3.86
CA PRO A 144 -29.46 -26.08 -3.63
C PRO A 144 -30.66 -26.70 -4.36
N LEU A 145 -30.37 -27.60 -5.30
CA LEU A 145 -31.37 -28.45 -5.93
C LEU A 145 -31.85 -29.46 -4.87
N LEU A 146 -33.04 -29.24 -4.31
CA LEU A 146 -33.71 -30.23 -3.45
C LEU A 146 -34.10 -31.45 -4.30
N PRO A 147 -33.85 -32.69 -3.84
CA PRO A 147 -34.37 -33.88 -4.50
C PRO A 147 -35.86 -34.00 -4.20
N SER A 148 -36.71 -33.90 -5.23
CA SER A 148 -38.09 -34.34 -5.10
C SER A 148 -38.11 -35.86 -5.22
N GLN A 149 -38.34 -36.51 -4.09
CA GLN A 149 -38.73 -37.91 -3.96
C GLN A 149 -40.22 -38.08 -4.27
N ALA A 150 -40.57 -39.31 -4.70
CA ALA A 150 -41.89 -39.86 -5.04
C ALA A 150 -42.38 -39.63 -6.49
#